data_AF-A0A510GI35-F1
#
_entry.id   AF-A0A510GI35-F1
#
_cell.length_a   1.000
_cell.length_b   1.000
_cell.length_c   1.000
_cell.angle_alpha   90.00
_cell.angle_beta   90.00
_cell.angle_gamma   90.00
#
_symmetry.space_group_name_H-M   'P 1'
#
loop_
_entity.id
_entity.type
_entity.pdbx_description
1 polymer ?
#
loop_
_entity_poly.entity_id
_entity_poly.type
_entity_poly.pdbx_seq_one_letter_code
_entity_poly.pdbx_strand_id
1 'polypeptide(L)'
;MFTMYIYMALVTPGIFILLNYLISNENSYIEKNGPFECGFTSYQQSRSAFSVAFMLVAILFLPFDLEMSSILPYVVSAYSNGLYGLSMLVIFLTSLVIAFVYEINLGALNLERRFTPMVKPLMNKLYI
;
A
#
# COMPACT_ATOMS: atom_id res chain seq x y z
N MET A 1 -4.77 -27.47 -20.15
CA MET A 1 -5.73 -26.90 -19.17
C MET A 1 -5.22 -25.59 -18.58
N PHE A 2 -4.08 -25.58 -17.88
CA PHE A 2 -3.51 -24.35 -17.29
C PHE A 2 -3.19 -23.24 -18.30
N THR A 3 -2.54 -23.58 -19.43
CA THR A 3 -2.24 -22.62 -20.50
C THR A 3 -3.51 -21.97 -21.08
N MET A 4 -4.55 -22.76 -21.31
CA MET A 4 -5.85 -22.28 -21.80
C MET A 4 -6.49 -21.29 -20.82
N TYR A 5 -6.37 -21.53 -19.51
CA TYR A 5 -6.91 -20.62 -18.49
C TYR A 5 -6.19 -19.26 -18.50
N ILE A 6 -4.87 -19.24 -18.62
CA ILE A 6 -4.10 -17.98 -18.71
C ILE A 6 -4.54 -17.16 -19.92
N TYR A 7 -4.69 -17.80 -21.08
CA TYR A 7 -5.17 -17.09 -22.28
C TYR A 7 -6.60 -16.56 -22.09
N MET A 8 -7.50 -17.34 -21.49
CA MET A 8 -8.88 -16.90 -21.26
C MET A 8 -8.97 -15.73 -20.27
N ALA A 9 -8.14 -15.72 -19.22
CA ALA A 9 -8.11 -14.64 -18.23
C ALA A 9 -7.66 -13.29 -18.84
N LEU A 10 -6.75 -13.31 -19.81
CA LEU A 10 -6.29 -12.10 -20.50
C LEU A 10 -7.28 -11.63 -21.59
N VAL A 11 -7.87 -12.57 -22.32
CA VAL A 11 -8.71 -12.26 -23.49
C VAL A 11 -10.10 -11.74 -23.08
N THR A 12 -10.70 -12.29 -22.03
CA THR A 12 -12.05 -11.91 -21.59
C THR A 12 -12.23 -10.42 -21.25
N PRO A 13 -11.38 -9.75 -20.44
CA PRO A 13 -11.53 -8.31 -20.19
C PRO A 13 -11.31 -7.48 -21.47
N GLY A 14 -10.41 -7.90 -22.35
CA GLY A 14 -10.20 -7.24 -23.65
C GLY A 14 -11.46 -7.26 -24.53
N ILE A 15 -12.15 -8.41 -24.59
CA ILE A 15 -13.43 -8.53 -25.30
C ILE A 15 -14.49 -7.62 -24.68
N PHE A 16 -14.60 -7.57 -23.34
CA PHE A 16 -15.59 -6.69 -22.69
C PHE A 16 -15.33 -5.21 -22.95
N ILE A 17 -14.07 -4.77 -22.92
CA ILE A 17 -13.69 -3.38 -23.26
C ILE A 17 -14.04 -3.09 -24.73
N LEU A 18 -13.73 -4.02 -25.64
CA LEU A 18 -14.03 -3.86 -27.07
C LEU A 18 -15.54 -3.81 -27.34
N LEU A 19 -16.32 -4.68 -26.69
CA LEU A 19 -17.78 -4.65 -26.78
C LEU A 19 -18.35 -3.34 -26.22
N ASN A 20 -17.83 -2.85 -25.08
CA ASN A 20 -18.25 -1.57 -24.53
C ASN A 20 -17.95 -0.43 -25.51
N TYR A 21 -16.77 -0.40 -26.11
CA TYR A 21 -16.40 0.61 -27.10
C TYR A 21 -17.30 0.57 -28.34
N LEU A 22 -17.69 -0.62 -28.82
CA LEU A 22 -18.55 -0.76 -30.01
C LEU A 22 -20.03 -0.44 -29.73
N ILE A 23 -20.53 -0.72 -28.52
CA ILE A 23 -21.96 -0.58 -28.18
C ILE A 23 -22.25 0.78 -27.52
N SER A 24 -21.28 1.37 -26.81
CA SER A 24 -21.47 2.58 -26.03
C SER A 24 -21.63 3.81 -26.93
N ASN A 25 -22.58 4.68 -26.57
CA ASN A 25 -22.78 5.94 -27.27
C ASN A 25 -21.84 7.03 -26.68
N GLU A 26 -20.88 7.49 -27.49
CA GLU A 26 -19.91 8.51 -27.07
C GLU A 26 -20.48 9.93 -27.21
N ASN A 27 -21.19 10.41 -26.20
CA ASN A 27 -21.57 11.82 -26.09
C ASN A 27 -20.49 12.62 -25.36
N SER A 28 -19.50 13.12 -26.11
CA SER A 28 -18.37 13.90 -25.61
C SER A 28 -18.71 15.39 -25.61
N TYR A 29 -18.56 16.06 -24.45
CA TYR A 29 -18.69 17.51 -24.31
C TYR A 29 -17.61 18.04 -23.37
N ILE A 30 -17.27 19.32 -23.50
CA ILE A 30 -16.12 19.94 -22.81
C ILE A 30 -16.18 19.69 -21.29
N GLU A 31 -17.34 19.91 -20.68
CA GLU A 31 -17.54 19.71 -19.24
C GLU A 31 -17.52 18.23 -18.79
N LYS A 32 -17.81 17.27 -19.70
CA LYS A 32 -17.75 15.83 -19.40
C LYS A 32 -16.33 15.32 -19.31
N ASN A 33 -15.46 15.91 -20.14
CA ASN A 33 -14.08 15.48 -20.31
C ASN A 33 -13.14 16.22 -19.34
N GLY A 34 -13.65 17.25 -18.65
CA GLY A 34 -12.94 17.96 -17.60
C GLY A 34 -13.00 17.24 -16.25
N PRO A 35 -12.11 17.58 -15.30
CA PRO A 35 -12.22 17.10 -13.93
C PRO A 35 -13.50 17.64 -13.28
N PHE A 36 -14.12 16.82 -12.43
CA PHE A 36 -15.30 17.24 -11.66
C PHE A 36 -14.87 18.19 -10.54
N GLU A 37 -14.88 19.49 -10.84
CA GLU A 37 -14.59 20.57 -9.89
C GLU A 37 -15.83 21.47 -9.73
N CYS A 38 -15.97 22.13 -8.56
CA CYS A 38 -17.09 23.04 -8.28
C CYS A 38 -17.01 24.38 -9.04
N GLY A 39 -16.50 24.41 -10.28
CA GLY A 39 -16.45 25.58 -11.15
C GLY A 39 -15.22 26.48 -11.02
N PHE A 40 -14.17 26.04 -10.32
CA PHE A 40 -12.90 26.78 -10.20
C PHE A 40 -11.76 25.98 -10.80
N THR A 41 -11.03 26.57 -11.74
CA THR A 41 -9.82 25.95 -12.29
C THR A 41 -8.69 25.99 -11.26
N SER A 42 -8.24 24.82 -10.84
CA SER A 42 -7.13 24.69 -9.89
C SER A 42 -5.79 25.06 -10.55
N TYR A 43 -5.42 26.35 -10.52
CA TYR A 43 -4.03 26.80 -10.73
C TYR A 43 -3.15 26.45 -9.51
N GLN A 44 -3.13 25.19 -9.11
CA GLN A 44 -2.45 24.74 -7.91
C GLN A 44 -1.42 23.67 -8.19
N GLN A 45 -0.44 23.60 -7.29
CA GLN A 45 0.61 22.60 -7.29
C GLN A 45 0.01 21.19 -7.38
N SER A 46 0.45 20.40 -8.36
CA SER A 46 0.00 19.01 -8.57
C SER A 46 0.37 18.05 -7.45
N ARG A 47 1.20 18.49 -6.50
CA ARG A 47 1.64 17.70 -5.35
C ARG A 47 0.89 18.13 -4.10
N SER A 48 0.10 17.22 -3.56
CA SER A 48 -0.46 17.32 -2.22
C SER A 48 0.58 16.88 -1.18
N ALA A 49 0.58 17.55 -0.02
CA ALA A 49 1.36 17.10 1.13
C ALA A 49 0.68 15.86 1.74
N PHE A 50 1.38 14.73 1.74
CA PHE A 50 0.93 13.49 2.36
C PHE A 50 1.82 13.14 3.57
N SER A 51 1.30 12.30 4.47
CA SER A 51 2.07 11.83 5.63
C SER A 51 3.22 10.93 5.19
N VAL A 52 4.40 11.10 5.80
CA VAL A 52 5.60 10.27 5.55
C VAL A 52 5.32 8.79 5.82
N ALA A 53 4.39 8.48 6.75
CA ALA A 53 4.00 7.11 7.07
C ALA A 53 3.55 6.30 5.82
N PHE A 54 2.88 6.93 4.85
CA PHE A 54 2.45 6.24 3.62
C PHE A 54 3.64 5.83 2.73
N MET A 55 4.70 6.65 2.69
CA MET A 55 5.93 6.31 1.98
C MET A 55 6.72 5.24 2.72
N LEU A 56 6.76 5.32 4.05
CA LEU A 56 7.46 4.35 4.89
C LEU A 56 6.89 2.94 4.68
N VAL A 57 5.57 2.76 4.62
CA VAL A 57 4.97 1.44 4.33
C VAL A 57 5.49 0.84 3.02
N ALA A 58 5.64 1.64 1.96
CA ALA A 58 6.16 1.16 0.68
C ALA A 58 7.65 0.79 0.76
N ILE A 59 8.45 1.55 1.52
CA ILE A 59 9.87 1.25 1.73
C ILE A 59 10.03 -0.01 2.59
N LEU A 60 9.23 -0.17 3.64
CA LEU A 60 9.26 -1.32 4.54
C LEU A 60 8.73 -2.60 3.91
N PHE A 61 7.84 -2.49 2.93
CA PHE A 61 7.40 -3.63 2.15
C PHE A 61 8.57 -4.32 1.41
N LEU A 62 9.54 -3.56 0.92
CA LEU A 62 10.67 -4.10 0.14
C LEU A 62 11.53 -5.12 0.91
N PRO A 63 12.10 -4.82 2.10
CA PRO A 63 12.89 -5.80 2.85
C PRO A 63 12.05 -6.98 3.35
N PHE A 64 10.78 -6.76 3.72
CA PHE A 64 9.89 -7.83 4.16
C PHE A 64 9.50 -8.78 3.02
N ASP A 65 9.30 -8.26 1.79
CA ASP A 65 9.06 -9.08 0.61
C ASP A 65 10.32 -9.88 0.22
N LEU A 66 11.49 -9.26 0.30
CA LEU A 66 12.77 -9.95 0.12
C LEU A 66 13.01 -11.03 1.17
N GLU A 67 12.60 -10.82 2.42
CA GLU A 67 12.64 -11.83 3.48
C GLU A 67 11.82 -13.06 3.09
N MET A 68 10.55 -12.86 2.73
CA MET A 68 9.67 -13.95 2.31
C MET A 68 10.18 -14.66 1.06
N SER A 69 10.74 -13.93 0.09
CA SER A 69 11.39 -14.53 -1.07
C SER A 69 12.65 -15.33 -0.71
N SER A 70 13.39 -14.93 0.33
CA SER A 70 14.60 -15.64 0.78
C SER A 70 14.30 -16.92 1.57
N ILE A 71 13.11 -17.03 2.17
CA ILE A 71 12.65 -18.25 2.84
C ILE A 71 12.36 -19.36 1.81
N LEU A 72 11.87 -19.02 0.61
CA LEU A 72 11.53 -19.98 -0.44
C LEU A 72 12.67 -20.96 -0.82
N PRO A 73 13.90 -20.52 -1.17
CA PRO A 73 14.97 -21.43 -1.51
C PRO A 73 15.35 -22.36 -0.35
N TYR A 74 15.30 -21.86 0.89
CA TYR A 74 15.51 -22.72 2.06
C TYR A 74 14.42 -23.78 2.18
N VAL A 75 13.14 -23.42 2.05
CA VAL A 75 12.02 -24.37 2.13
C VAL A 75 12.14 -25.47 1.07
N VAL A 76 12.54 -25.11 -0.15
CA VAL A 76 12.75 -26.07 -1.25
C VAL A 76 13.92 -27.03 -0.98
N SER A 77 14.96 -26.58 -0.27
CA SER A 77 16.20 -27.34 -0.01
C SER A 77 16.38 -27.71 1.48
N ALA A 78 15.30 -27.71 2.27
CA ALA A 78 15.37 -27.91 3.72
C ALA A 78 15.97 -29.28 4.09
N TYR A 79 15.68 -30.32 3.30
CA TYR A 79 16.20 -31.67 3.51
C TYR A 79 17.72 -31.76 3.28
N SER A 80 18.27 -31.04 2.29
CA SER A 80 19.71 -31.10 1.99
C SER A 80 20.54 -30.22 2.92
N ASN A 81 19.99 -29.07 3.36
CA ASN A 81 20.72 -28.12 4.19
C ASN A 81 20.67 -28.46 5.69
N GLY A 82 19.70 -29.27 6.11
CA GLY A 82 19.57 -29.75 7.49
C GLY A 82 19.61 -28.64 8.55
N LEU A 83 20.24 -28.92 9.69
CA LEU A 83 20.38 -27.99 10.82
C LEU A 83 21.24 -26.76 10.49
N TYR A 84 22.21 -26.89 9.58
CA TYR A 84 23.10 -25.79 9.22
C TYR A 84 22.35 -24.69 8.46
N GLY A 85 21.57 -25.07 7.43
CA GLY A 85 20.73 -24.12 6.70
C GLY A 85 19.68 -23.47 7.61
N LEU A 86 19.11 -24.24 8.54
CA LEU A 86 18.15 -23.72 9.51
C LEU A 86 18.79 -22.64 10.37
N SER A 87 20.01 -22.87 10.87
CA SER A 87 20.70 -21.89 11.72
C SER A 87 20.99 -20.58 10.98
N MET A 88 21.40 -20.64 9.72
CA MET A 88 21.63 -19.46 8.89
C MET A 88 20.34 -18.68 8.62
N LEU A 89 19.24 -19.39 8.33
CA LEU A 89 17.95 -18.75 8.13
C LEU A 89 17.44 -18.08 9.40
N VAL A 90 17.59 -18.72 10.57
CA VAL A 90 17.17 -18.13 11.85
C VAL A 90 17.98 -16.86 12.17
N ILE A 91 19.30 -16.86 11.94
CA ILE A 91 20.13 -15.65 12.12
C ILE A 91 19.67 -14.53 11.18
N PHE A 92 19.36 -14.85 9.93
CA PHE A 92 18.84 -13.89 8.97
C PHE A 92 17.49 -13.30 9.41
N LEU A 93 16.50 -14.15 9.72
CA LEU A 93 15.17 -13.70 10.18
C LEU A 93 15.26 -12.86 11.47
N THR A 94 16.07 -13.29 12.43
CA THR A 94 16.20 -12.55 13.70
C THR A 94 16.75 -11.14 13.51
N SER A 95 17.70 -10.94 12.59
CA SER A 95 18.21 -9.59 12.27
C SER A 95 17.14 -8.65 11.73
N LEU A 96 16.24 -9.16 10.89
CA LEU A 96 15.13 -8.38 10.31
C LEU A 96 14.01 -8.13 11.33
N VAL A 97 13.70 -9.12 12.18
CA VAL A 97 12.76 -8.93 13.30
C VAL A 97 13.24 -7.83 14.24
N ILE A 98 14.53 -7.77 14.55
CA ILE A 98 15.10 -6.70 15.38
C ILE A 98 14.92 -5.33 14.71
N ALA A 99 15.21 -5.23 13.41
CA ALA A 99 15.01 -4.00 12.65
C ALA A 99 13.54 -3.56 12.65
N PHE A 100 12.61 -4.50 12.45
CA PHE A 100 11.18 -4.22 12.45
C PHE A 100 10.66 -3.76 13.83
N VAL A 101 11.12 -4.40 14.91
CA VAL A 101 10.77 -3.98 16.28
C VAL A 101 11.27 -2.56 16.56
N TYR A 102 12.46 -2.20 16.08
CA TYR A 102 12.99 -0.85 16.21
C TYR A 102 12.09 0.21 15.53
N GLU A 103 11.58 -0.09 14.33
CA GLU A 103 10.69 0.81 13.60
C GLU A 103 9.31 0.97 14.24
N ILE A 104 8.77 -0.10 14.83
CA ILE A 104 7.52 -0.02 15.62
C ILE A 104 7.72 0.90 16.82
N ASN A 105 8.84 0.75 17.54
CA ASN A 105 9.14 1.59 18.70
C ASN A 105 9.33 3.07 18.35
N LEU A 106 9.80 3.37 17.14
CA LEU A 106 9.86 4.73 16.61
C LEU A 106 8.47 5.33 16.31
N GLY A 107 7.42 4.52 16.26
CA GLY A 107 6.07 4.98 15.92
C GLY A 107 5.94 5.46 14.47
N ALA A 108 6.85 5.03 13.59
CA ALA A 108 6.98 5.54 12.22
C ALA A 108 5.75 5.25 11.33
N LEU A 109 4.94 4.26 11.72
CA LEU A 109 3.69 3.87 11.04
C LEU A 109 2.43 4.56 11.59
N ASN A 110 2.56 5.42 12.61
CA ASN A 110 1.39 6.08 13.20
C ASN A 110 0.83 7.17 12.28
N LEU A 111 -0.47 7.07 12.02
CA LEU A 111 -1.21 8.10 11.30
C LEU A 111 -1.69 9.15 12.30
N GLU A 112 -0.95 10.26 12.38
CA GLU A 112 -1.33 11.37 13.26
C GLU A 112 -2.58 12.10 12.75
N ARG A 113 -3.51 12.34 13.66
CA ARG A 113 -4.60 13.30 13.44
C ARG A 113 -4.13 14.68 13.87
N ARG A 114 -4.05 15.61 12.93
CA ARG A 114 -3.71 17.01 13.22
C ARG A 114 -4.74 17.74 14.10
N PHE A 115 -5.98 17.25 14.17
CA PHE A 115 -7.02 17.82 15.00
C PHE A 115 -7.13 17.07 16.33
N THR A 116 -6.56 17.64 17.38
CA THR A 116 -6.87 17.26 18.76
C THR A 116 -7.98 18.17 19.28
N PRO A 117 -9.13 17.64 19.73
CA PRO A 117 -10.15 18.49 20.33
C PRO A 117 -9.59 19.08 21.62
N MET A 118 -9.62 20.41 21.74
CA MET A 118 -9.32 21.08 23.00
C MET A 118 -10.41 20.76 24.02
N VAL A 119 -10.23 19.68 24.78
CA VAL A 119 -11.05 19.37 25.95
C VAL A 119 -10.54 20.21 27.11
N LYS A 120 -10.90 21.51 27.14
CA LYS A 120 -10.74 22.31 28.34
C LYS A 120 -11.85 21.92 29.32
N PRO A 121 -11.54 21.45 30.54
CA PRO A 121 -12.58 21.27 31.55
C PRO A 121 -13.16 22.65 31.89
N LEU A 122 -14.45 22.82 31.60
CA LEU A 122 -15.24 24.02 31.91
C LEU A 122 -15.58 24.03 33.42
N MET A 123 -14.57 23.95 34.29
CA MET A 123 -14.75 23.93 35.74
C MET A 123 -13.95 25.02 36.44
N ASN A 124 -14.21 26.31 36.15
CA ASN A 124 -13.99 27.37 37.14
C ASN A 124 -14.62 28.76 36.87
N LYS A 125 -15.76 28.88 36.16
CA LYS A 125 -16.38 30.19 35.90
C LYS A 125 -17.81 30.37 36.44
N LEU A 126 -18.23 29.49 37.35
CA LEU A 126 -19.57 29.51 37.98
C LEU A 126 -19.52 29.70 39.52
N TYR A 127 -18.37 30.06 40.09
CA TYR A 127 -18.18 30.28 41.54
C TYR A 127 -17.62 31.67 41.89
N ILE A 128 -17.98 32.70 41.14
CA ILE A 128 -17.84 34.13 41.53
C ILE A 128 -19.14 34.84 41.18
#